data_AF-A0A315CGC1-F1
#
_entry.id   AF-A0A315CGC1-F1
#
_cell.length_a   1.000
_cell.length_b   1.000
_cell.length_c   1.000
_cell.angle_alpha   90.00
_cell.angle_beta   90.00
_cell.angle_gamma   90.00
#
_symmetry.space_group_name_H-M   'P 1'
#
loop_
_entity.id
_entity.type
_entity.pdbx_description
1 polymer ?
#
loop_
_entity_poly.entity_id
_entity_poly.type
_entity_poly.pdbx_seq_one_letter_code
_entity_poly.pdbx_strand_id
1 'polypeptide(L)'
;MYVFYRTYGPKKFQVFYVGKAKNLRNRIKGQLNNLKLMTGIQMAANGARYLAYAEVALKPGQKPEPTIHAAEKLLIRHYVEEGHELLNIQGIKIRIQTLTNERPSSLNKLVPLRTQVDA
;
A
#
# COMPACT_ATOMS: atom_id res chain seq x y z
N MET A 1 -6.54 9.79 5.09
CA MET A 1 -5.39 8.92 4.79
C MET A 1 -4.11 9.58 5.27
N TYR A 2 -3.11 8.79 5.64
CA TYR A 2 -1.76 9.27 5.92
C TYR A 2 -0.73 8.23 5.48
N VAL A 3 0.47 8.71 5.13
CA VAL A 3 1.55 7.90 4.57
C VAL A 3 2.87 8.32 5.20
N PHE A 4 3.61 7.35 5.75
CA PHE A 4 5.01 7.54 6.13
C PHE A 4 5.91 7.07 4.98
N TYR A 5 6.85 7.90 4.58
CA TYR A 5 7.76 7.60 3.47
C TYR A 5 9.12 8.27 3.67
N ARG A 6 10.11 7.87 2.87
CA ARG A 6 11.35 8.63 2.68
C ARG A 6 11.49 9.10 1.24
N THR A 7 12.27 10.15 1.02
CA THR A 7 12.81 10.51 -0.29
C THR A 7 14.32 10.30 -0.31
N TYR A 8 14.86 9.89 -1.44
CA TYR A 8 16.29 9.67 -1.64
C TYR A 8 16.67 9.91 -3.09
N GLY A 9 17.84 10.52 -3.30
CA GLY A 9 18.22 11.02 -4.62
C GLY A 9 17.21 12.05 -5.18
N PRO A 10 17.32 12.40 -6.47
CA PRO A 10 16.62 13.56 -7.01
C PRO A 10 15.10 13.39 -7.12
N LYS A 11 14.59 12.15 -7.24
CA LYS A 11 13.17 11.87 -7.53
C LYS A 11 12.68 10.51 -7.04
N LYS A 12 13.37 9.84 -6.12
CA LYS A 12 12.94 8.52 -5.62
C LYS A 12 12.31 8.67 -4.24
N PHE A 13 11.31 7.85 -3.98
CA PHE A 13 10.70 7.71 -2.67
C PHE A 13 10.50 6.24 -2.32
N GLN A 14 10.38 5.96 -1.03
CA GLN A 14 10.05 4.64 -0.52
C GLN A 14 8.98 4.80 0.55
N VAL A 15 7.82 4.15 0.35
CA VAL A 15 6.73 4.15 1.33
C VAL A 15 6.98 3.07 2.38
N PHE A 16 6.73 3.41 3.64
CA PHE A 16 6.87 2.49 4.78
C PHE A 16 5.53 2.07 5.37
N TYR A 17 4.54 2.96 5.34
CA TYR A 17 3.27 2.73 6.02
C TYR A 17 2.18 3.57 5.40
N VAL A 18 1.02 2.95 5.16
CA VAL A 18 -0.22 3.65 4.79
C VAL A 18 -1.24 3.40 5.88
N GLY A 19 -1.93 4.45 6.31
CA GLY A 19 -3.00 4.31 7.28
C GLY A 19 -4.21 5.18 7.02
N LYS A 20 -5.33 4.76 7.61
CA LYS A 20 -6.57 5.52 7.67
C LYS A 20 -6.96 5.96 9.07
N ALA A 21 -7.80 6.99 9.15
CA ALA A 21 -8.43 7.45 10.37
C ALA A 21 -9.64 8.34 10.05
N LYS A 22 -10.63 8.39 10.95
CA LYS A 22 -11.64 9.47 11.00
C LYS A 22 -11.07 10.74 11.66
N ASN A 23 -10.17 10.57 12.63
CA ASN A 23 -9.44 11.66 13.27
C ASN A 23 -7.93 11.46 13.04
N LEU A 24 -7.38 12.17 12.05
CA LEU A 24 -5.97 12.05 11.67
C LEU A 24 -5.03 12.45 12.79
N ARG A 25 -5.33 13.53 13.52
CA ARG A 25 -4.47 14.05 14.59
C ARG A 25 -4.21 12.97 15.66
N ASN A 26 -5.27 12.39 16.21
CA ASN A 26 -5.14 11.38 17.26
C ASN A 26 -4.49 10.11 16.74
N ARG A 27 -4.82 9.69 15.50
CA ARG A 27 -4.22 8.50 14.91
C ARG A 27 -2.73 8.66 14.68
N ILE A 28 -2.30 9.79 14.12
CA ILE A 28 -0.89 10.09 13.84
C ILE A 28 -0.09 10.13 15.15
N LYS A 29 -0.60 10.82 16.19
CA LYS A 29 0.03 10.81 17.52
C LYS A 29 0.25 9.39 18.03
N GLY A 30 -0.77 8.53 17.93
CA GLY A 30 -0.65 7.12 18.32
C GLY A 30 0.40 6.35 17.51
N GLN A 31 0.53 6.63 16.21
CA GLN A 31 1.51 5.97 15.35
C GLN A 31 2.95 6.41 15.62
N LEU A 32 3.16 7.68 15.98
CA LEU A 32 4.48 8.18 16.39
C LEU A 32 4.98 7.51 17.69
N ASN A 33 4.08 6.93 18.48
CA ASN A 33 4.42 6.13 19.67
C ASN A 33 4.45 4.62 19.38
N ASN A 34 4.23 4.19 18.14
CA ASN A 34 4.25 2.78 17.79
C ASN A 34 5.70 2.30 17.61
N LEU A 35 6.20 1.53 18.58
CA LEU A 35 7.59 1.05 18.59
C LEU A 35 7.96 0.31 17.31
N LYS A 36 7.12 -0.62 16.84
CA LYS A 36 7.39 -1.40 15.62
C LYS A 36 7.54 -0.49 14.39
N LEU A 37 6.63 0.48 14.23
CA LEU A 37 6.66 1.42 13.12
C LEU A 37 7.89 2.34 13.20
N MET A 38 8.13 2.94 14.35
CA MET A 38 9.24 3.89 14.53
C MET A 38 10.60 3.20 14.38
N THR A 39 10.78 2.01 14.96
CA THR A 39 11.99 1.21 14.76
C THR A 39 12.16 0.81 13.29
N GLY A 40 11.08 0.40 12.60
CA GLY A 40 11.13 0.09 11.17
C GLY A 40 11.55 1.30 10.32
N ILE A 41 11.00 2.48 10.59
CA ILE A 41 11.37 3.73 9.91
C ILE A 41 12.82 4.14 10.22
N GLN A 42 13.28 3.94 11.47
CA GLN A 42 14.63 4.23 11.90
C GLN A 42 15.66 3.32 11.21
N MET A 43 15.37 2.01 11.14
CA MET A 43 16.23 1.01 10.51
C MET A 43 16.21 1.04 8.98
N ALA A 44 15.21 1.69 8.38
CA ALA A 44 15.14 1.84 6.93
C ALA A 44 16.36 2.63 6.40
N ALA A 45 16.82 2.28 5.20
CA ALA A 45 17.93 2.96 4.52
C ALA A 45 17.77 4.49 4.44
N ASN A 46 18.92 5.16 4.24
CA ASN A 46 19.05 6.61 4.32
C ASN A 46 18.12 7.38 3.37
N GLY A 47 17.74 8.59 3.81
CA GLY A 47 16.86 9.50 3.09
C GLY A 47 16.11 10.43 4.05
N ALA A 48 15.59 11.54 3.53
CA ALA A 48 14.75 12.43 4.30
C ALA A 48 13.39 11.76 4.53
N ARG A 49 12.92 11.72 5.77
CA ARG A 49 11.71 10.99 6.19
C ARG A 49 10.56 11.97 6.40
N TYR A 50 9.40 11.62 5.89
CA TYR A 50 8.23 12.50 5.85
C TYR A 50 6.96 11.75 6.23
N LEU A 51 5.98 12.54 6.66
CA LEU A 51 4.60 12.13 6.86
C LEU A 51 3.71 13.02 5.99
N ALA A 52 3.03 12.42 5.02
CA ALA A 52 1.99 13.08 4.24
C ALA A 52 0.61 12.64 4.75
N TYR A 53 -0.39 13.52 4.62
CA TYR A 53 -1.78 13.19 4.91
C TYR A 53 -2.73 13.89 3.94
N ALA A 54 -3.89 13.28 3.75
CA ALA A 54 -4.93 13.77 2.85
C ALA A 54 -6.31 13.32 3.33
N GLU A 55 -7.35 14.03 2.91
CA GLU A 55 -8.73 13.64 3.13
C GLU A 55 -9.26 12.81 1.96
N VAL A 56 -10.20 11.91 2.25
CA VAL A 56 -10.87 11.13 1.21
C VAL A 56 -12.11 11.90 0.80
N ALA A 57 -12.11 12.46 -0.41
CA ALA A 57 -13.29 13.12 -0.97
C ALA A 57 -14.40 12.09 -1.20
N LEU A 58 -15.56 12.30 -0.59
CA LEU A 58 -16.72 11.44 -0.73
C LEU A 58 -17.64 11.96 -1.83
N LYS A 59 -18.13 11.07 -2.69
CA LYS A 59 -19.20 11.37 -3.64
C LYS A 59 -20.58 11.29 -2.96
N PRO A 60 -21.62 11.97 -3.49
CA PRO A 60 -22.99 11.83 -2.98
C PRO A 60 -23.41 10.36 -2.87
N GLY A 61 -24.03 10.00 -1.75
CA GLY A 61 -24.47 8.63 -1.44
C GLY A 61 -23.39 7.68 -0.89
N GLN A 62 -22.11 8.09 -0.86
CA GLN A 62 -21.05 7.25 -0.28
C GLN A 62 -21.00 7.33 1.25
N LYS A 63 -20.88 6.17 1.89
CA LYS A 63 -20.65 6.09 3.34
C LYS A 63 -19.16 6.33 3.64
N PRO A 64 -18.80 7.22 4.59
CA PRO A 64 -17.40 7.57 4.86
C PRO A 64 -16.51 6.37 5.17
N GLU A 65 -16.96 5.47 6.04
CA GLU A 65 -16.12 4.41 6.59
C GLU A 65 -15.77 3.31 5.57
N PRO A 66 -16.72 2.74 4.80
CA PRO A 66 -16.40 1.86 3.69
C PRO A 66 -15.48 2.52 2.66
N THR A 67 -15.72 3.79 2.30
CA THR A 67 -14.90 4.50 1.30
C THR A 67 -13.47 4.71 1.78
N ILE A 68 -13.29 5.15 3.03
CA ILE A 68 -11.97 5.31 3.64
C ILE A 68 -11.25 3.95 3.74
N HIS A 69 -11.97 2.87 4.05
CA HIS A 69 -11.40 1.52 4.07
C HIS A 69 -10.94 1.07 2.68
N ALA A 70 -11.76 1.30 1.65
CA ALA A 70 -11.41 0.99 0.28
C ALA A 70 -10.19 1.80 -0.20
N ALA A 71 -10.13 3.09 0.12
CA ALA A 71 -9.00 3.95 -0.23
C ALA A 71 -7.68 3.46 0.39
N GLU A 72 -7.69 3.02 1.66
CA GLU A 72 -6.51 2.42 2.29
C GLU A 72 -6.04 1.17 1.58
N LYS A 73 -6.98 0.26 1.28
CA LYS A 73 -6.67 -0.99 0.61
C LYS A 73 -6.06 -0.75 -0.78
N LEU A 74 -6.61 0.21 -1.53
CA LEU A 74 -6.12 0.59 -2.85
C LEU A 74 -4.70 1.20 -2.78
N LEU A 75 -4.45 2.11 -1.84
CA LEU A 75 -3.12 2.72 -1.68
C LEU A 75 -2.06 1.70 -1.26
N ILE A 76 -2.39 0.81 -0.31
CA ILE A 76 -1.46 -0.24 0.11
C ILE A 76 -1.12 -1.13 -1.08
N ARG A 77 -2.13 -1.56 -1.82
CA ARG A 77 -1.93 -2.40 -3.00
C ARG A 77 -1.06 -1.72 -4.04
N HIS A 78 -1.38 -0.49 -4.41
CA HIS A 78 -0.61 0.31 -5.36
C HIS A 78 0.87 0.36 -4.98
N TYR A 79 1.19 0.65 -3.72
CA TYR A 79 2.59 0.72 -3.30
C TYR A 79 3.27 -0.65 -3.22
N VAL A 80 2.54 -1.72 -2.89
CA VAL A 80 3.10 -3.09 -2.96
C VAL A 80 3.43 -3.47 -4.40
N GLU A 81 2.55 -3.14 -5.35
CA GLU A 81 2.76 -3.37 -6.79
C GLU A 81 3.96 -2.58 -7.33
N GLU A 82 4.19 -1.37 -6.82
CA GLU A 82 5.39 -0.57 -7.12
C GLU A 82 6.67 -1.09 -6.42
N GLY A 83 6.57 -2.17 -5.63
CA GLY A 83 7.71 -2.80 -4.96
C GLY A 83 8.09 -2.17 -3.61
N HIS A 84 7.20 -1.39 -3.00
CA HIS A 84 7.47 -0.82 -1.69
C HIS A 84 7.27 -1.84 -0.55
N GLU A 85 8.27 -1.94 0.32
CA GLU A 85 8.23 -2.75 1.54
C GLU A 85 7.45 -2.05 2.67
N LEU A 86 6.12 -2.22 2.66
CA LEU A 86 5.27 -1.64 3.70
C LEU A 86 5.30 -2.47 5.00
N LEU A 87 5.40 -1.78 6.13
CA LEU A 87 5.45 -2.36 7.48
C LEU A 87 4.08 -2.86 7.97
N ASN A 88 2.99 -2.52 7.29
CA ASN A 88 1.61 -2.87 7.66
C ASN A 88 0.96 -3.95 6.77
N ILE A 89 1.75 -4.73 6.02
CA ILE A 89 1.24 -5.83 5.18
C ILE A 89 0.77 -7.03 6.03
N GLN A 90 1.19 -7.15 7.29
CA GLN A 90 0.71 -8.23 8.18
C GLN A 90 -0.81 -8.15 8.35
N GLY A 91 -1.53 -9.05 7.68
CA GLY A 91 -2.99 -9.17 7.70
C GLY A 91 -3.71 -8.79 6.40
N ILE A 92 -3.02 -8.23 5.41
CA ILE A 92 -3.63 -7.93 4.10
C ILE A 92 -3.45 -9.15 3.21
N LYS A 93 -4.49 -9.97 3.14
CA LYS A 93 -4.60 -11.01 2.11
C LYS A 93 -4.76 -10.30 0.75
N ILE A 94 -3.65 -10.01 0.09
CA ILE A 94 -3.68 -9.58 -1.31
C ILE A 94 -4.27 -10.76 -2.08
N ARG A 95 -5.50 -10.63 -2.56
CA ARG A 95 -6.16 -11.66 -3.35
C ARG A 95 -5.56 -11.60 -4.74
N ILE A 96 -4.40 -12.23 -4.92
CA ILE A 96 -3.81 -12.48 -6.23
C ILE A 96 -4.75 -13.46 -6.93
N GLN A 97 -5.31 -13.06 -8.06
CA GLN A 97 -6.05 -13.98 -8.92
C GLN A 97 -5.05 -14.57 -9.91
N THR A 98 -4.74 -15.85 -9.74
CA THR A 98 -3.89 -16.58 -10.67
C THR A 98 -4.79 -17.19 -11.73
N LEU A 99 -4.62 -16.78 -12.98
CA LEU A 99 -5.25 -17.41 -14.12
C LEU A 99 -4.38 -18.59 -14.57
N THR A 100 -4.94 -19.79 -14.46
CA THR A 100 -4.35 -21.04 -14.95
C THR A 100 -5.03 -21.44 -16.24
N ASN A 101 -4.25 -21.71 -17.29
CA ASN A 101 -4.77 -22.07 -18.60
C ASN A 101 -4.28 -23.46 -19.01
N GLU A 102 -5.21 -24.35 -19.37
CA GLU A 102 -4.91 -25.63 -20.00
C GLU A 102 -4.71 -25.40 -21.51
N ARG A 103 -3.50 -24.99 -21.88
CA ARG A 103 -3.14 -24.68 -23.26
C ARG A 103 -2.41 -25.86 -23.94
N PRO A 104 -2.63 -26.10 -25.25
CA PRO A 104 -1.79 -26.98 -26.04
C PRO A 104 -0.34 -26.47 -26.12
N SER A 105 0.63 -27.38 -26.22
CA SER A 105 2.07 -27.07 -26.22
C SER A 105 2.51 -26.11 -27.32
N SER A 106 1.79 -26.05 -28.44
CA SER A 106 2.02 -25.12 -29.56
C SER A 106 1.84 -23.65 -29.18
N LEU A 107 1.03 -23.34 -28.17
CA LEU A 107 0.78 -21.97 -27.70
C LEU A 107 1.73 -21.54 -26.57
N ASN A 108 2.81 -22.31 -26.34
CA ASN A 108 3.70 -22.12 -25.20
C ASN A 108 4.38 -20.75 -25.15
N LYS A 109 4.60 -20.14 -26.32
CA LYS A 109 5.22 -18.81 -26.46
C LYS A 109 4.23 -17.65 -26.39
N LEU A 110 2.94 -17.90 -26.58
CA LEU A 110 1.92 -16.85 -26.70
C LEU A 110 1.11 -16.63 -25.41
N VAL A 111 0.70 -17.70 -24.72
CA VAL A 111 -0.27 -17.61 -23.61
C VAL A 111 0.30 -18.20 -22.32
N PRO A 112 1.06 -17.50 -21.47
CA PRO A 112 1.79 -18.11 -20.35
C PRO A 112 0.95 -19.06 -19.48
N LEU A 113 1.56 -20.19 -19.08
CA LEU A 113 0.88 -21.27 -18.32
C LEU A 113 0.21 -20.76 -17.04
N ARG A 114 0.82 -19.75 -16.42
CA ARG A 114 0.29 -19.02 -15.28
C ARG A 114 0.43 -17.54 -15.58
N THR A 115 -0.69 -16.83 -15.50
CA THR A 115 -0.70 -15.37 -15.57
C THR A 115 -1.29 -14.87 -14.27
N GLN A 116 -0.56 -14.01 -13.56
CA GLN A 116 -1.12 -13.29 -12.42
C GLN A 116 -1.93 -12.13 -12.99
N VAL A 117 -3.21 -12.07 -12.65
CA VAL A 117 -4.07 -10.96 -13.03
C VAL A 117 -4.31 -10.13 -11.77
N ASP A 118 -3.93 -8.87 -11.86
CA ASP A 118 -4.21 -7.87 -10.85
C ASP A 118 -5.71 -7.57 -10.87
N ALA A 119 -6.42 -7.99 -9.81
CA ALA A 119 -7.87 -7.83 -9.67
C ALA A 119 -8.34 -6.40 -9.34
#